data_AF-D6PQK8-F1
#
_entry.id   AF-D6PQK8-F1
#
_cell.length_a   1.000
_cell.length_b   1.000
_cell.length_c   1.000
_cell.angle_alpha   90.00
_cell.angle_beta   90.00
_cell.angle_gamma   90.00
#
_symmetry.space_group_name_H-M   'P 1'
#
loop_
_entity.id
_entity.type
_entity.pdbx_description
1 polymer ?
#
loop_
_entity_poly.entity_id
_entity_poly.type
_entity_poly.pdbx_seq_one_letter_code
_entity_poly.pdbx_strand_id
1 'polypeptide(L)'
;DSIGLGEDGPTHQPIEHIASFRAMPNTLMFRPADGNETAGAYKIAVTKRKTPSILALSRQKLPHLPGTSIEGVEKGGYTISDDSAGNKPDVILIGTGSELEIAAQAAEVLRKEGKTVRVVSFVCWELFDEQSDEYKESVLPSAVSARVSIEAASTFGWGKIVGGKGKSIGINS
;
A
#
# COMPACT_ATOMS: atom_id res chain seq x y z
N ASP A 1 -3.27 -14.49 -0.13
CA ASP A 1 -3.86 -13.27 -0.74
C ASP A 1 -3.38 -12.99 -2.17
N SER A 2 -2.32 -13.64 -2.64
CA SER A 2 -1.66 -13.37 -3.93
C SER A 2 -1.03 -14.65 -4.48
N ILE A 3 -0.19 -14.53 -5.51
CA ILE A 3 0.65 -15.62 -6.03
C ILE A 3 1.62 -16.23 -4.99
N GLY A 4 1.89 -15.53 -3.88
CA GLY A 4 2.76 -16.02 -2.80
C GLY A 4 2.27 -17.30 -2.11
N LEU A 5 1.05 -17.79 -2.44
CA LEU A 5 0.57 -19.07 -1.96
C LEU A 5 1.33 -20.27 -2.56
N GLY A 6 1.94 -20.11 -3.73
CA GLY A 6 2.73 -21.15 -4.40
C GLY A 6 1.93 -22.09 -5.28
N GLU A 7 2.10 -23.40 -5.04
CA GLU A 7 1.87 -24.49 -5.98
C GLU A 7 0.39 -24.82 -6.27
N ASP A 8 -0.57 -24.31 -5.48
CA ASP A 8 -2.00 -24.55 -5.74
C ASP A 8 -2.48 -23.85 -7.04
N GLY A 9 -1.66 -22.93 -7.58
CA GLY A 9 -1.76 -22.44 -8.94
C GLY A 9 -2.90 -21.45 -9.21
N PRO A 10 -3.16 -21.12 -10.49
CA PRO A 10 -3.95 -19.94 -10.88
C PRO A 10 -5.42 -19.98 -10.45
N THR A 11 -5.97 -21.16 -10.16
CA THR A 11 -7.35 -21.29 -9.66
C THR A 11 -7.51 -20.78 -8.22
N HIS A 12 -6.40 -20.65 -7.48
CA HIS A 12 -6.39 -20.22 -6.08
C HIS A 12 -5.70 -18.87 -5.87
N GLN A 13 -5.03 -18.34 -6.90
CA GLN A 13 -4.20 -17.12 -6.81
C GLN A 13 -5.04 -15.88 -7.16
N PRO A 14 -5.32 -14.99 -6.19
CA PRO A 14 -6.08 -13.77 -6.47
C PRO A 14 -5.29 -12.79 -7.34
N ILE A 15 -5.93 -12.18 -8.34
CA ILE A 15 -5.32 -11.15 -9.20
C ILE A 15 -6.15 -9.85 -9.15
N GLU A 16 -7.41 -9.93 -9.52
CA GLU A 16 -8.37 -8.82 -9.60
C GLU A 16 -9.13 -8.57 -8.28
N HIS A 17 -9.04 -9.49 -7.33
CA HIS A 17 -9.90 -9.52 -6.15
C HIS A 17 -9.78 -8.24 -5.31
N ILE A 18 -8.55 -7.77 -5.07
CA ILE A 18 -8.31 -6.52 -4.33
C ILE A 18 -8.97 -5.33 -5.05
N ALA A 19 -8.78 -5.21 -6.36
CA ALA A 19 -9.38 -4.14 -7.15
C ALA A 19 -10.91 -4.22 -7.16
N SER A 20 -11.48 -5.43 -7.22
CA SER A 20 -12.94 -5.63 -7.17
C SER A 20 -13.55 -5.16 -5.86
N PHE A 21 -12.88 -5.38 -4.73
CA PHE A 21 -13.36 -4.95 -3.41
C PHE A 21 -13.10 -3.48 -3.15
N ARG A 22 -11.99 -2.91 -3.64
CA ARG A 22 -11.76 -1.45 -3.63
C ARG A 22 -12.85 -0.68 -4.40
N ALA A 23 -13.38 -1.29 -5.46
CA ALA A 23 -14.48 -0.71 -6.23
C ALA A 23 -15.85 -0.87 -5.54
N MET A 24 -15.98 -1.70 -4.51
CA MET A 24 -17.24 -1.98 -3.83
C MET A 24 -17.57 -0.87 -2.83
N PRO A 25 -18.74 -0.19 -2.96
CA PRO A 25 -19.12 0.85 -2.02
C PRO A 25 -19.24 0.33 -0.58
N ASN A 26 -18.87 1.17 0.39
CA ASN A 26 -18.96 0.88 1.83
C ASN A 26 -18.28 -0.45 2.23
N THR A 27 -17.11 -0.75 1.69
CA THR A 27 -16.31 -1.92 2.05
C THR A 27 -14.86 -1.50 2.25
N LEU A 28 -14.26 -1.85 3.40
CA LEU A 28 -12.83 -1.59 3.63
C LEU A 28 -12.01 -2.78 3.15
N MET A 29 -11.08 -2.53 2.23
CA MET A 29 -10.18 -3.56 1.72
C MET A 29 -8.78 -3.35 2.32
N PHE A 30 -8.50 -4.04 3.42
CA PHE A 30 -7.20 -4.02 4.09
C PHE A 30 -6.24 -5.03 3.50
N ARG A 31 -5.00 -4.62 3.27
CA ARG A 31 -3.88 -5.52 2.95
C ARG A 31 -2.64 -5.17 3.79
N PRO A 32 -2.60 -5.62 5.06
CA PRO A 32 -1.54 -5.26 6.00
C PRO A 32 -0.21 -5.93 5.64
N ALA A 33 0.89 -5.19 5.80
CA ALA A 33 2.25 -5.65 5.47
C ALA A 33 2.91 -6.49 6.56
N ASP A 34 2.60 -6.22 7.83
CA ASP A 34 3.21 -6.90 8.97
C ASP A 34 2.26 -7.00 10.17
N GLY A 35 2.78 -7.39 11.34
CA GLY A 35 1.98 -7.54 12.55
C GLY A 35 1.41 -6.23 13.11
N ASN A 36 2.11 -5.08 12.96
CA ASN A 36 1.59 -3.80 13.43
C ASN A 36 0.39 -3.38 12.59
N GLU A 37 0.51 -3.49 11.27
CA GLU A 37 -0.59 -3.17 10.37
C GLU A 37 -1.75 -4.15 10.51
N THR A 38 -1.45 -5.44 10.74
CA THR A 38 -2.49 -6.44 10.99
C THR A 38 -3.26 -6.10 12.26
N ALA A 39 -2.57 -5.73 13.34
CA ALA A 39 -3.22 -5.27 14.57
C ALA A 39 -4.09 -4.02 14.34
N GLY A 40 -3.62 -3.06 13.55
CA GLY A 40 -4.39 -1.88 13.16
C GLY A 40 -5.63 -2.22 12.32
N ALA A 41 -5.50 -3.12 11.35
CA ALA A 41 -6.63 -3.58 10.54
C ALA A 41 -7.70 -4.26 11.41
N TYR A 42 -7.29 -5.11 12.36
CA TYR A 42 -8.20 -5.71 13.34
C TYR A 42 -8.84 -4.67 14.27
N LYS A 43 -8.10 -3.65 14.73
CA LYS A 43 -8.66 -2.56 15.54
C LYS A 43 -9.79 -1.84 14.78
N ILE A 44 -9.62 -1.59 13.49
CA ILE A 44 -10.62 -0.87 12.67
C ILE A 44 -11.80 -1.78 12.31
N ALA A 45 -11.55 -3.02 11.88
CA ALA A 45 -12.60 -4.02 11.63
C ALA A 45 -13.45 -4.26 12.89
N VAL A 46 -12.73 -4.36 14.01
CA VAL A 46 -13.09 -4.00 15.38
C VAL A 46 -14.19 -2.94 15.47
N THR A 47 -13.73 -1.70 15.39
CA THR A 47 -14.42 -0.47 15.78
C THR A 47 -15.50 -0.02 14.80
N LYS A 48 -15.31 -0.13 13.48
CA LYS A 48 -16.26 0.30 12.44
C LYS A 48 -17.42 -0.70 12.26
N ARG A 49 -18.38 -0.71 13.21
CA ARG A 49 -19.52 -1.65 13.25
C ARG A 49 -20.52 -1.58 12.09
N LYS A 50 -20.47 -0.54 11.25
CA LYS A 50 -21.43 -0.31 10.15
C LYS A 50 -20.81 -0.46 8.75
N THR A 51 -19.53 -0.81 8.68
CA THR A 51 -18.79 -0.95 7.42
C THR A 51 -18.03 -2.28 7.45
N PRO A 52 -18.32 -3.23 6.54
CA PRO A 52 -17.58 -4.48 6.47
C PRO A 52 -16.09 -4.25 6.18
N SER A 53 -15.25 -5.13 6.71
CA SER A 53 -13.81 -5.12 6.51
C SER A 53 -13.35 -6.46 5.96
N ILE A 54 -12.55 -6.42 4.89
CA ILE A 54 -11.89 -7.56 4.29
C ILE A 54 -10.40 -7.41 4.57
N LEU A 55 -9.77 -8.45 5.12
CA LEU A 55 -8.33 -8.48 5.40
C LEU A 55 -7.67 -9.51 4.49
N ALA A 56 -6.89 -9.04 3.52
CA ALA A 56 -6.05 -9.87 2.67
C ALA A 56 -4.74 -10.22 3.40
N LEU A 57 -4.60 -11.48 3.80
CA LEU A 57 -3.45 -11.97 4.58
C LEU A 57 -2.56 -12.91 3.74
N SER A 58 -1.26 -12.77 3.93
CA SER A 58 -0.25 -13.60 3.26
C SER A 58 -0.21 -15.03 3.83
N ARG A 59 0.25 -15.99 3.02
CA ARG A 59 0.60 -17.36 3.46
C ARG A 59 2.04 -17.41 3.95
N GLN A 60 2.91 -16.72 3.24
CA GLN A 60 4.34 -16.64 3.48
C GLN A 60 4.69 -15.72 4.66
N LYS A 61 5.85 -15.97 5.27
CA LYS A 61 6.40 -15.10 6.32
C LYS A 61 6.82 -13.76 5.72
N LEU A 62 6.59 -12.70 6.48
CA LEU A 62 6.98 -11.33 6.14
C LEU A 62 7.73 -10.72 7.34
N PRO A 63 8.67 -9.78 7.10
CA PRO A 63 9.35 -9.08 8.19
C PRO A 63 8.42 -8.07 8.87
N HIS A 64 8.79 -7.67 10.08
CA HIS A 64 8.30 -6.42 10.67
C HIS A 64 9.10 -5.26 10.12
N LEU A 65 8.43 -4.26 9.56
CA LEU A 65 9.09 -3.13 8.90
C LEU A 65 9.17 -1.93 9.86
N PRO A 66 10.31 -1.21 9.91
CA PRO A 66 10.37 0.06 10.62
C PRO A 66 9.34 1.05 10.07
N GLY A 67 8.71 1.82 10.96
CA GLY A 67 7.74 2.85 10.60
C GLY A 67 6.30 2.35 10.46
N THR A 68 6.05 1.04 10.39
CA THR A 68 4.67 0.52 10.44
C THR A 68 4.06 0.73 11.82
N SER A 69 2.77 1.05 11.86
CA SER A 69 2.07 1.36 13.12
C SER A 69 0.58 1.09 13.03
N ILE A 70 -0.06 0.87 14.18
CA ILE A 70 -1.51 0.74 14.29
C ILE A 70 -2.20 2.03 13.85
N GLU A 71 -1.66 3.18 14.27
CA GLU A 71 -2.17 4.52 13.98
C GLU A 71 -2.05 4.86 12.48
N GLY A 72 -0.98 4.40 11.82
CA GLY A 72 -0.81 4.53 10.37
C GLY A 72 -1.94 3.85 9.59
N VAL A 73 -2.43 2.70 10.05
CA VAL A 73 -3.56 2.02 9.41
C VAL A 73 -4.84 2.85 9.45
N GLU A 74 -5.06 3.64 10.50
CA GLU A 74 -6.23 4.53 10.59
C GLU A 74 -6.23 5.62 9.51
N LYS A 75 -5.06 5.90 8.93
CA LYS A 75 -4.88 6.84 7.83
C LYS A 75 -5.04 6.20 6.45
N GLY A 76 -5.08 4.87 6.36
CA GLY A 76 -5.21 4.10 5.12
C GLY A 76 -3.96 4.09 4.24
N GLY A 77 -3.34 5.25 4.04
CA GLY A 77 -2.08 5.42 3.32
C GLY A 77 -1.16 6.38 4.08
N TYR A 78 0.05 5.94 4.43
CA TYR A 78 0.95 6.70 5.28
C TYR A 78 2.43 6.41 4.99
N THR A 79 3.29 7.39 5.25
CA THR A 79 4.74 7.28 5.05
C THR A 79 5.37 6.44 6.16
N ILE A 80 6.12 5.40 5.80
CA ILE A 80 6.89 4.57 6.74
C ILE A 80 8.38 4.94 6.77
N SER A 81 8.88 5.57 5.70
CA SER A 81 10.28 5.98 5.57
C SER A 81 10.39 7.12 4.56
N ASP A 82 11.19 8.14 4.86
CA ASP A 82 11.44 9.29 3.99
C ASP A 82 12.76 9.95 4.37
N ASP A 83 13.60 10.25 3.38
CA ASP A 83 14.86 10.99 3.52
C ASP A 83 14.85 12.31 2.74
N SER A 84 13.69 12.73 2.22
CA SER A 84 13.51 13.99 1.54
C SER A 84 13.29 15.18 2.49
N ALA A 85 13.54 16.39 1.99
CA ALA A 85 13.24 17.64 2.67
C ALA A 85 12.11 18.40 1.94
N GLY A 86 11.35 19.21 2.68
CA GLY A 86 10.36 20.11 2.09
C GLY A 86 9.19 19.41 1.38
N ASN A 87 8.86 18.17 1.78
CA ASN A 87 7.81 17.35 1.18
C ASN A 87 8.01 17.13 -0.34
N LYS A 88 9.26 16.93 -0.76
CA LYS A 88 9.62 16.81 -2.18
C LYS A 88 10.66 15.69 -2.41
N PRO A 89 10.27 14.42 -2.24
CA PRO A 89 11.11 13.30 -2.65
C PRO A 89 11.28 13.27 -4.18
N ASP A 90 12.40 12.71 -4.65
CA ASP A 90 12.63 12.46 -6.07
C ASP A 90 11.67 11.39 -6.62
N VAL A 91 11.32 10.41 -5.79
CA VAL A 91 10.39 9.32 -6.13
C VAL A 91 9.61 8.84 -4.90
N ILE A 92 8.35 8.47 -5.12
CA ILE A 92 7.49 7.83 -4.11
C ILE A 92 7.25 6.38 -4.50
N LEU A 93 7.64 5.46 -3.62
CA LEU A 93 7.36 4.03 -3.74
C LEU A 93 6.17 3.69 -2.83
N ILE A 94 5.16 3.04 -3.39
CA ILE A 94 3.88 2.77 -2.74
C ILE A 94 3.66 1.27 -2.74
N GLY A 95 3.60 0.66 -1.56
CA GLY A 95 3.44 -0.79 -1.39
C GLY A 95 2.25 -1.14 -0.51
N THR A 96 1.78 -2.38 -0.63
CA THR A 96 0.79 -2.99 0.27
C THR A 96 1.22 -4.41 0.59
N GLY A 97 0.76 -4.94 1.72
CA GLY A 97 0.98 -6.35 2.07
C GLY A 97 2.43 -6.80 1.96
N SER A 98 2.62 -7.98 1.38
CA SER A 98 3.93 -8.59 1.16
C SER A 98 4.89 -7.77 0.30
N GLU A 99 4.39 -6.87 -0.55
CA GLU A 99 5.23 -6.11 -1.47
C GLU A 99 5.76 -4.80 -0.84
N LEU A 100 5.30 -4.43 0.36
CA LEU A 100 5.84 -3.26 1.07
C LEU A 100 7.31 -3.44 1.45
N GLU A 101 7.73 -4.68 1.77
CA GLU A 101 9.15 -5.00 1.98
C GLU A 101 9.97 -4.70 0.71
N ILE A 102 9.45 -5.06 -0.46
CA ILE A 102 10.13 -4.84 -1.75
C ILE A 102 10.29 -3.33 -2.00
N ALA A 103 9.25 -2.54 -1.71
CA ALA A 103 9.32 -1.07 -1.80
C ALA A 103 10.39 -0.49 -0.85
N ALA A 104 10.47 -0.99 0.39
CA ALA A 104 11.48 -0.57 1.36
C ALA A 104 12.91 -0.93 0.91
N GLN A 105 13.12 -2.16 0.41
CA GLN A 105 14.42 -2.58 -0.11
C GLN A 105 14.84 -1.78 -1.35
N ALA A 106 13.92 -1.50 -2.27
CA ALA A 106 14.17 -0.66 -3.43
C ALA A 106 14.55 0.78 -3.05
N ALA A 107 13.94 1.34 -2.00
CA ALA A 107 14.31 2.65 -1.48
C ALA A 107 15.77 2.70 -1.02
N GLU A 108 16.24 1.67 -0.31
CA GLU A 108 17.63 1.60 0.13
C GLU A 108 18.64 1.54 -1.03
N VAL A 109 18.29 0.89 -2.13
CA VAL A 109 19.12 0.88 -3.34
C VAL A 109 19.17 2.27 -3.96
N LEU A 110 18.02 2.89 -4.19
CA LEU A 110 17.91 4.22 -4.81
C LEU A 110 18.56 5.33 -3.98
N ARG A 111 18.49 5.24 -2.64
CA ARG A 111 19.17 6.17 -1.73
C ARG A 111 20.68 6.09 -1.86
N LYS A 112 21.25 4.89 -2.04
CA LYS A 112 22.69 4.71 -2.31
C LYS A 112 23.12 5.33 -3.65
N GLU A 113 22.19 5.47 -4.59
CA GLU A 113 22.39 6.18 -5.86
C GLU A 113 22.16 7.70 -5.75
N GLY A 114 21.92 8.21 -4.54
CA GLY A 114 21.76 9.64 -4.26
C GLY A 114 20.37 10.19 -4.56
N LYS A 115 19.33 9.34 -4.61
CA LYS A 115 17.93 9.77 -4.72
C LYS A 115 17.30 9.89 -3.35
N THR A 116 16.47 10.93 -3.17
CA THR A 116 15.57 11.02 -2.02
C THR A 116 14.30 10.21 -2.31
N VAL A 117 13.95 9.29 -1.42
CA VAL A 117 12.89 8.30 -1.64
C VAL A 117 11.92 8.30 -0.47
N ARG A 118 10.64 8.43 -0.79
CA ARG A 118 9.56 8.20 0.17
C ARG A 118 8.96 6.81 -0.05
N VAL A 119 8.81 6.05 1.03
CA VAL A 119 8.09 4.78 1.05
C VAL A 119 6.76 4.96 1.77
N VAL A 120 5.67 4.65 1.08
CA VAL A 120 4.30 4.78 1.56
C VAL A 120 3.69 3.38 1.65
N SER A 121 3.21 3.02 2.85
CA SER A 121 2.28 1.92 3.00
C SER A 121 0.89 2.38 2.61
N PHE A 122 0.20 1.61 1.77
CA PHE A 122 -1.14 1.93 1.28
C PHE A 122 -2.15 0.85 1.66
N VAL A 123 -2.17 0.53 2.96
CA VAL A 123 -2.88 -0.59 3.58
C VAL A 123 -4.40 -0.60 3.34
N CYS A 124 -5.06 0.56 3.21
CA CYS A 124 -6.50 0.67 2.90
C CYS A 124 -6.80 1.95 2.13
N TRP A 125 -7.31 1.81 0.90
CA TRP A 125 -7.58 2.95 0.02
C TRP A 125 -8.72 3.81 0.52
N GLU A 126 -9.76 3.16 1.03
CA GLU A 126 -10.99 3.82 1.46
C GLU A 126 -10.72 4.76 2.64
N LEU A 127 -9.90 4.32 3.60
CA LEU A 127 -9.49 5.17 4.72
C LEU A 127 -8.59 6.33 4.31
N PHE A 128 -7.75 6.16 3.28
CA PHE A 128 -6.94 7.25 2.75
C PHE A 128 -7.81 8.29 2.04
N ASP A 129 -8.80 7.83 1.27
CA ASP A 129 -9.78 8.69 0.61
C ASP A 129 -10.63 9.49 1.62
N GLU A 130 -10.86 8.97 2.83
CA GLU A 130 -11.52 9.68 3.94
C GLU A 130 -10.66 10.80 4.57
N GLN A 131 -9.35 10.84 4.32
CA GLN A 131 -8.48 11.87 4.91
C GLN A 131 -8.64 13.23 4.25
N SER A 132 -8.24 14.28 4.97
CA SER A 132 -8.25 15.65 4.44
C SER A 132 -7.27 15.82 3.29
N ASP A 133 -7.51 16.82 2.44
CA ASP A 133 -6.65 17.10 1.29
C ASP A 133 -5.23 17.50 1.72
N GLU A 134 -5.09 18.18 2.86
CA GLU A 134 -3.79 18.53 3.45
C GLU A 134 -3.01 17.26 3.84
N TYR A 135 -3.69 16.26 4.40
CA TYR A 135 -3.05 14.99 4.74
C TYR A 135 -2.63 14.24 3.47
N LYS A 136 -3.51 14.15 2.47
CA LYS A 136 -3.20 13.50 1.19
C LYS A 136 -2.01 14.17 0.50
N GLU A 137 -1.92 15.50 0.49
CA GLU A 137 -0.78 16.25 -0.06
C GLU A 137 0.50 16.04 0.76
N SER A 138 0.38 15.84 2.07
CA SER A 138 1.54 15.53 2.94
C SER A 138 2.15 14.15 2.64
N VAL A 139 1.36 13.20 2.16
CA VAL A 139 1.82 11.83 1.83
C VAL A 139 2.20 11.72 0.35
N LEU A 140 1.32 12.19 -0.55
CA LEU A 140 1.45 12.11 -2.00
C LEU A 140 1.47 13.51 -2.64
N PRO A 141 2.52 14.32 -2.41
CA PRO A 141 2.61 15.68 -2.92
C PRO A 141 2.37 15.74 -4.43
N SER A 142 1.44 16.59 -4.84
CA SER A 142 1.04 16.81 -6.24
C SER A 142 2.21 17.18 -7.16
N ALA A 143 3.20 17.89 -6.60
CA ALA A 143 4.42 18.28 -7.30
C ALA A 143 5.33 17.09 -7.67
N VAL A 144 5.19 15.94 -7.01
CA VAL A 144 6.01 14.74 -7.26
C VAL A 144 5.22 13.76 -8.11
N SER A 145 5.52 13.75 -9.42
CA SER A 145 4.88 12.86 -10.39
C SER A 145 5.58 11.51 -10.59
N ALA A 146 6.81 11.36 -10.08
CA ALA A 146 7.54 10.11 -10.08
C ALA A 146 7.00 9.20 -8.96
N ARG A 147 6.03 8.35 -9.30
CA ARG A 147 5.36 7.45 -8.38
C ARG A 147 5.38 6.02 -8.92
N VAL A 148 5.71 5.06 -8.07
CA VAL A 148 5.69 3.63 -8.41
C VAL A 148 4.85 2.90 -7.38
N SER A 149 3.84 2.16 -7.83
CA SER A 149 3.08 1.22 -6.99
C SER A 149 3.58 -0.20 -7.19
N ILE A 150 3.62 -0.99 -6.12
CA ILE A 150 4.09 -2.38 -6.12
C ILE A 150 3.09 -3.22 -5.33
N GLU A 151 2.37 -4.11 -6.01
CA GLU A 151 1.36 -4.99 -5.41
C GLU A 151 1.25 -6.28 -6.24
N ALA A 152 1.30 -7.45 -5.61
CA ALA A 152 1.12 -8.74 -6.29
C ALA A 152 -0.36 -9.00 -6.62
N ALA A 153 -0.94 -8.12 -7.43
CA ALA A 153 -2.33 -8.10 -7.91
C ALA A 153 -2.40 -7.32 -9.23
N SER A 154 -3.61 -7.18 -9.79
CA SER A 154 -3.84 -6.37 -10.98
C SER A 154 -3.43 -4.92 -10.77
N THR A 155 -2.86 -4.30 -11.80
CA THR A 155 -2.54 -2.87 -11.78
C THR A 155 -3.77 -1.97 -11.96
N PHE A 156 -4.95 -2.56 -12.16
CA PHE A 156 -6.19 -1.81 -12.33
C PHE A 156 -6.49 -0.93 -11.10
N GLY A 157 -6.88 0.32 -11.34
CA GLY A 157 -7.16 1.32 -10.30
C GLY A 157 -5.94 2.12 -9.82
N TRP A 158 -4.73 1.55 -9.83
CA TRP A 158 -3.50 2.23 -9.34
C TRP A 158 -3.20 3.56 -10.03
N GLY A 159 -3.69 3.75 -11.27
CA GLY A 159 -3.62 5.04 -11.98
C GLY A 159 -4.20 6.23 -11.20
N LYS A 160 -5.17 6.01 -10.29
CA LYS A 160 -5.71 7.05 -9.39
C LYS A 160 -4.64 7.60 -8.44
N ILE A 161 -3.69 6.76 -8.03
CA ILE A 161 -2.68 7.07 -7.01
C ILE A 161 -1.35 7.49 -7.66
N VAL A 162 -0.89 6.72 -8.66
CA VAL A 162 0.41 6.98 -9.31
C VAL A 162 0.32 8.05 -10.40
N GLY A 163 -0.88 8.36 -10.89
CA GLY A 163 -1.11 9.36 -11.94
C GLY A 163 -0.59 8.94 -13.32
N GLY A 164 -0.79 9.81 -14.32
CA GLY A 164 -0.49 9.48 -15.73
C GLY A 164 0.99 9.32 -16.08
N LYS A 165 1.91 9.74 -15.20
CA LYS A 165 3.37 9.56 -15.36
C LYS A 165 3.93 8.44 -14.49
N GLY A 166 3.14 7.92 -13.57
CA GLY A 166 3.56 6.88 -12.65
C GLY A 166 3.66 5.50 -13.30
N LYS A 167 4.17 4.54 -12.55
CA LYS A 167 4.25 3.13 -12.93
C LYS A 167 3.58 2.25 -11.88
N SER A 168 3.01 1.14 -12.34
CA SER A 168 2.41 0.13 -11.48
C SER A 168 3.05 -1.21 -11.81
N ILE A 169 3.67 -1.80 -10.80
CA ILE A 169 4.28 -3.13 -10.84
C ILE A 169 3.29 -4.07 -10.18
N GLY A 170 2.80 -5.03 -10.96
CA GLY A 170 1.83 -6.02 -10.53
C GLY A 170 1.68 -7.11 -11.60
N ILE A 171 0.57 -7.82 -11.57
CA ILE A 171 0.33 -9.01 -12.41
C ILE A 171 -0.99 -8.82 -13.15
N ASN A 172 -0.94 -8.77 -14.48
CA ASN A 172 -2.12 -8.56 -15.35
C ASN A 172 -2.38 -9.72 -16.33
N SER A 173 -1.59 -10.78 -16.25
CA SER A 173 -1.62 -11.96 -17.13
C SER A 173 -1.19 -13.19 -16.38
#